data_AF-A0A9E3CSU0-F1
#
_entry.id   AF-A0A9E3CSU0-F1
#
_cell.length_a   1.000
_cell.length_b   1.000
_cell.length_c   1.000
_cell.angle_alpha   90.00
_cell.angle_beta   90.00
_cell.angle_gamma   90.00
#
_symmetry.space_group_name_H-M   'P 1'
#
loop_
_entity.id
_entity.type
_entity.pdbx_description
1 polymer ?
#
loop_
_entity_poly.entity_id
_entity_poly.type
_entity_poly.pdbx_seq_one_letter_code
_entity_poly.pdbx_strand_id
1 'polypeptide(L)' 'MLLSCNVCPLDCGNNRIENQLARCFSGRLPIVSSYTPHLGEEPALTGTRGAGNIFFGNCNSRNNLLRYNTLLMYR' A
#
# COMPACT_ATOMS: atom_id res chain seq x y z
N MET A 1 2.96 16.42 -0.90
CA MET A 1 2.82 14.96 -0.70
C MET A 1 3.79 14.13 -1.54
N LEU A 2 4.04 14.44 -2.83
CA LEU A 2 5.06 13.74 -3.66
C LEU A 2 6.42 14.42 -3.71
N LEU A 3 6.49 15.76 -3.82
CA LEU A 3 7.74 16.52 -3.84
C LEU A 3 8.47 16.51 -2.48
N SER A 4 7.70 16.37 -1.41
CA SER A 4 8.17 16.14 -0.06
C SER A 4 7.11 15.30 0.66
N CYS A 5 7.47 14.07 1.01
CA CYS A 5 6.56 13.12 1.63
C CYS A 5 6.46 13.36 3.14
N ASN A 6 5.26 13.75 3.57
CA ASN A 6 4.83 13.88 4.97
C ASN A 6 3.73 12.85 5.34
N VAL A 7 3.57 11.80 4.53
CA VAL A 7 2.49 10.81 4.69
C VAL A 7 2.87 9.71 5.67
N CYS A 8 4.14 9.31 5.65
CA CYS A 8 4.60 8.22 6.50
C CYS A 8 4.99 8.76 7.87
N PRO A 9 4.82 7.98 8.95
CA PRO A 9 5.19 8.40 10.30
C PRO A 9 6.71 8.48 10.53
N LEU A 10 7.50 8.10 9.52
CA LEU A 10 8.94 8.34 9.47
C LEU A 10 9.28 9.75 8.97
N ASP A 11 8.28 10.52 8.52
CA ASP A 11 8.39 11.86 7.95
C ASP A 11 9.60 11.98 7.00
N CYS A 12 9.62 11.09 6.00
CA CYS A 12 10.84 10.82 5.24
C CYS A 12 11.26 11.97 4.31
N GLY A 13 10.39 12.97 4.09
CA GLY A 13 10.67 14.15 3.25
C GLY A 13 10.92 13.83 1.78
N ASN A 14 10.76 12.58 1.33
CA ASN A 14 11.21 12.14 0.00
C ASN A 14 10.54 12.91 -1.14
N ASN A 15 11.32 13.30 -2.14
CA ASN A 15 10.83 13.70 -3.44
C ASN A 15 10.60 12.47 -4.32
N ARG A 16 9.38 11.94 -4.29
CA ARG A 16 8.96 10.80 -5.09
C ARG A 16 8.98 11.07 -6.61
N ILE A 17 9.03 12.32 -7.06
CA ILE A 17 9.08 12.62 -8.49
C ILE A 17 10.45 12.27 -9.07
N GLU A 18 11.52 12.51 -8.31
CA GLU A 18 12.91 12.21 -8.68
C GLU A 18 13.25 10.72 -8.62
N ASN A 19 12.30 9.88 -8.18
CA ASN A 19 12.45 8.44 -8.08
C ASN A 19 13.65 7.97 -7.24
N GLN A 20 14.06 8.78 -6.26
CA GLN A 20 15.08 8.43 -5.29
C GLN A 20 14.48 7.70 -4.09
N LEU A 21 15.31 6.94 -3.39
CA LEU A 21 14.94 6.28 -2.14
C LEU A 21 15.31 7.18 -0.96
N ALA A 22 14.41 7.27 0.02
CA ALA A 22 14.68 7.89 1.31
C ALA A 22 14.67 6.83 2.43
N ARG A 23 14.74 7.26 3.70
CA ARG A 23 14.69 6.39 4.89
C ARG A 23 13.54 5.37 4.90
N CYS A 24 12.41 5.68 4.26
CA CYS A 24 11.26 4.78 4.18
C CYS A 24 11.39 3.66 3.13
N PHE A 25 12.46 3.68 2.33
CA PHE A 25 12.76 2.76 1.22
C PHE A 25 11.65 2.68 0.15
N SER A 26 10.71 3.62 0.14
CA SER A 26 9.66 3.72 -0.87
C SER A 26 10.02 4.80 -1.89
N GLY A 27 10.07 4.39 -3.16
CA GLY A 27 10.37 5.25 -4.32
C GLY A 27 9.10 5.88 -4.91
N ARG A 28 9.13 6.14 -6.23
CA ARG A 28 8.00 6.75 -6.95
C ARG A 28 6.78 5.83 -7.04
N LEU A 29 7.01 4.56 -7.33
CA LEU A 29 5.97 3.55 -7.49
C LEU A 29 5.89 2.67 -6.23
N PRO A 30 4.67 2.28 -5.81
CA PRO A 30 4.51 1.33 -4.72
C PRO A 30 4.99 -0.05 -5.17
N ILE A 31 5.58 -0.80 -4.24
CA ILE A 31 6.00 -2.19 -4.48
C ILE A 31 4.84 -3.08 -4.05
N VAL A 32 4.45 -4.05 -4.87
CA VAL A 32 3.48 -5.09 -4.47
C VAL A 32 4.26 -6.29 -3.93
N SER A 33 4.07 -6.61 -2.65
CA SER A 33 4.70 -7.79 -2.03
C SER A 33 3.91 -9.06 -2.29
N SER A 34 2.57 -8.97 -2.29
CA SER A 34 1.69 -10.10 -2.57
C SER A 34 0.27 -9.62 -2.91
N TYR A 35 -0.52 -10.50 -3.50
CA TYR A 35 -1.95 -10.28 -3.71
C TYR A 35 -2.72 -11.57 -3.41
N THR A 36 -3.96 -11.43 -2.92
CA THR A 36 -4.79 -12.58 -2.56
C THR A 36 -6.25 -12.30 -2.87
N PRO A 37 -6.89 -13.10 -3.74
CA PRO A 37 -8.33 -13.02 -3.94
C PRO A 37 -9.08 -13.69 -2.78
N HIS A 38 -10.15 -13.05 -2.32
CA HIS A 38 -11.06 -13.48 -1.28
C HIS A 38 -12.47 -13.58 -1.86
N LEU A 39 -12.93 -14.80 -2.09
CA LEU A 39 -14.25 -15.07 -2.65
C LEU A 39 -15.23 -15.32 -1.50
N GLY A 40 -16.15 -14.38 -1.28
CA GLY A 40 -17.25 -14.55 -0.31
C GLY A 40 -16.91 -14.34 1.16
N GLU A 41 -15.68 -13.93 1.50
CA GLU A 41 -15.27 -13.66 2.90
C GLU A 41 -16.00 -12.45 3.49
N GLU A 42 -16.32 -11.46 2.67
CA GLU A 42 -17.12 -10.28 3.06
C GLU A 42 -18.30 -10.05 2.10
N PRO A 43 -19.40 -10.84 2.20
CA PRO A 43 -20.50 -10.83 1.23
C PRO A 43 -21.14 -9.46 0.99
N ALA A 44 -21.17 -8.59 2.00
CA ALA A 44 -21.68 -7.23 1.90
C ALA A 44 -20.80 -6.30 1.04
N LEU A 45 -19.54 -6.68 0.82
CA LEU A 45 -18.49 -5.89 0.20
C LEU A 45 -18.00 -6.49 -1.14
N THR A 46 -18.12 -7.81 -1.33
CA THR A 46 -17.46 -8.53 -2.43
C THR A 46 -18.17 -8.46 -3.78
N GLY A 47 -19.39 -7.90 -3.87
CA GLY A 47 -20.19 -7.94 -5.11
C GLY A 47 -20.31 -9.37 -5.67
N THR A 48 -20.38 -9.51 -7.00
CA THR A 48 -20.45 -10.82 -7.68
C THR A 48 -19.09 -11.41 -8.02
N ARG A 49 -18.00 -10.65 -7.90
CA ARG A 49 -16.66 -11.03 -8.39
C ARG A 49 -15.65 -11.26 -7.28
N GLY A 50 -16.03 -11.07 -6.02
CA GLY A 50 -15.14 -11.22 -4.88
C GLY A 50 -14.46 -9.91 -4.46
N ALA A 51 -13.72 -9.98 -3.37
CA ALA A 51 -12.78 -8.95 -2.95
C ALA A 51 -11.36 -9.49 -3.12
N GLY A 52 -10.37 -8.62 -3.13
CA GLY A 52 -8.98 -9.04 -3.09
C GLY A 52 -8.16 -8.06 -2.26
N ASN A 53 -7.11 -8.59 -1.64
CA ASN A 53 -6.11 -7.80 -0.92
C ASN A 53 -4.86 -7.68 -1.78
N ILE A 54 -4.34 -6.46 -1.92
CA ILE A 54 -2.97 -6.22 -2.40
C ILE A 54 -2.15 -5.74 -1.21
N PHE A 55 -1.06 -6.43 -0.94
CA PHE A 55 -0.09 -6.03 0.08
C PHE A 55 1.03 -5.26 -0.59
N PHE A 56 1.29 -4.06 -0.07
CA PHE A 56 2.40 -3.24 -0.52
C PHE A 56 3.64 -3.47 0.35
N GLY A 57 4.79 -3.49 -0.30
CA GLY A 57 6.12 -3.48 0.31
C GLY A 57 6.65 -2.06 0.49
N ASN A 58 7.58 -1.93 1.44
CA ASN A 58 8.25 -0.70 1.85
C ASN A 58 7.30 0.36 2.46
N CYS A 59 7.88 1.28 3.25
CA CYS A 59 7.14 2.27 4.04
C CYS A 59 6.18 1.66 5.10
N ASN A 60 6.76 0.99 6.10
CA ASN A 60 6.03 0.63 7.31
C ASN A 60 5.98 1.80 8.29
N SER A 61 4.84 1.92 8.97
CA SER A 61 4.71 2.77 10.15
C SER A 61 5.73 2.34 11.22
N ARG A 62 6.02 3.17 12.23
CA ARG A 62 7.05 2.98 13.27
C ARG A 62 7.15 1.59 13.93
N ASN A 63 6.20 0.69 13.72
CA ASN A 63 6.23 -0.71 14.17
C ASN A 63 5.97 -1.66 13.00
N ASN A 64 6.70 -2.77 13.02
CA ASN A 64 7.02 -3.70 11.94
C ASN A 64 5.84 -4.58 11.45
N LEU A 65 4.68 -4.01 11.10
CA LEU A 65 3.55 -4.76 10.56
C LEU A 65 3.16 -4.24 9.18
N LEU A 66 3.53 -5.02 8.15
CA LEU A 66 2.97 -4.97 6.81
C LEU A 66 1.44 -5.17 6.89
N ARG A 67 0.64 -4.11 6.93
CA ARG A 67 -0.76 -4.15 6.47
C ARG A 67 -1.20 -2.80 5.92
N TYR A 68 -1.15 -2.68 4.60
CA TYR A 68 -2.12 -1.89 3.86
C TYR A 68 -2.96 -2.88 3.07
N ASN A 69 -4.17 -3.20 3.57
CA ASN A 69 -5.18 -3.89 2.77
C ASN A 69 -5.82 -2.83 1.89
N THR A 70 -5.50 -2.83 0.60
CA THR A 70 -6.43 -2.21 -0.36
C THR A 70 -7.41 -3.30 -0.76
N LEU A 71 -8.65 -3.19 -0.27
CA LEU A 71 -9.76 -4.00 -0.72
C LEU A 71 -10.07 -3.59 -2.17
N LEU A 72 -9.54 -4.32 -3.14
CA LEU A 72 -9.99 -4.18 -4.52
C LEU A 72 -11.32 -4.90 -4.62
N MET A 73 -12.40 -4.14 -4.48
CA MET A 73 -13.73 -4.58 -4.89
C MET A 73 -13.75 -4.67 -6.41
N TYR A 74 -13.81 -5.87 -6.94
CA TYR A 74 -14.10 -6.09 -8.35
C TYR A 74 -15.60 -5.90 -8.53
N ARG A 75 -16.03 -4.69 -8.92
CA ARG A 75 -17.40 -4.48 -9.45
C ARG A 75 -17.57 -5.14 -10.81
#